data_AF-A0A7N2M9L3-F1
#
_entry.id   AF-A0A7N2M9L3-F1
#
_cell.length_a   1.000
_cell.length_b   1.000
_cell.length_c   1.000
_cell.angle_alpha   90.00
_cell.angle_beta   90.00
_cell.angle_gamma   90.00
#
_symmetry.space_group_name_H-M   'P 1'
#
loop_
_entity.id
_entity.type
_entity.pdbx_description
1 polymer ?
#
loop_
_entity_poly.entity_id
_entity_poly.type
_entity_poly.pdbx_seq_one_letter_code
_entity_poly.pdbx_strand_id
1 'polypeptide(L)'
;MFKFTRVEVEHIFQNLDAEKVQKVKGGQDVRMKMVDFDTGTEHELLLRKVRHGDVYGFKLGWLTHFVVRRRLKVGEGIGLFVDQKSSKFYFSILSRAER
;
A
#
# COMPACT_ATOMS: atom_id res chain seq x y z
N MET A 1 10.62 -4.27 0.41
CA MET A 1 9.26 -4.31 -0.20
C MET A 1 8.28 -4.44 0.94
N PHE A 2 7.28 -3.57 1.02
CA PHE A 2 6.22 -3.69 2.03
C PHE A 2 5.26 -4.79 1.59
N LYS A 3 5.07 -5.82 2.41
CA LYS A 3 4.28 -7.00 2.06
C LYS A 3 3.05 -7.07 2.94
N PHE A 4 1.95 -7.47 2.34
CA PHE A 4 0.70 -7.73 3.04
C PHE A 4 0.63 -9.18 3.49
N THR A 5 -0.03 -9.38 4.63
CA THR A 5 -0.55 -10.68 5.06
C THR A 5 -1.70 -11.13 4.15
N ARG A 6 -2.07 -12.40 4.22
CA ARG A 6 -3.20 -12.93 3.41
C ARG A 6 -4.50 -12.18 3.66
N VAL A 7 -4.82 -11.91 4.93
CA VAL A 7 -6.07 -11.23 5.33
C VAL A 7 -6.10 -9.79 4.82
N GLU A 8 -4.98 -9.07 4.90
CA GLU A 8 -4.87 -7.72 4.34
C GLU A 8 -5.06 -7.73 2.82
N VAL A 9 -4.51 -8.71 2.10
CA VAL A 9 -4.69 -8.86 0.65
C VAL A 9 -6.15 -9.10 0.29
N GLU A 10 -6.83 -10.00 1.00
CA GLU A 10 -8.25 -10.29 0.79
C GLU A 10 -9.08 -9.02 0.96
N HIS A 11 -8.87 -8.28 2.05
CA HIS A 11 -9.53 -7.01 2.29
C HIS A 11 -9.23 -5.98 1.19
N ILE A 12 -7.97 -5.82 0.80
CA ILE A 12 -7.58 -4.88 -0.25
C ILE A 12 -8.25 -5.23 -1.58
N PHE A 13 -8.23 -6.50 -1.98
CA PHE A 13 -8.79 -6.93 -3.26
C PHE A 13 -10.32 -6.86 -3.32
N GLN A 14 -11.02 -7.04 -2.21
CA GLN A 14 -12.47 -6.78 -2.14
C GLN A 14 -12.82 -5.31 -2.37
N ASN A 15 -11.87 -4.41 -2.09
CA ASN A 15 -12.07 -2.97 -2.17
C ASN A 15 -11.39 -2.32 -3.38
N LEU A 16 -10.78 -3.11 -4.27
CA LEU A 16 -10.16 -2.63 -5.50
C LEU A 16 -10.98 -3.00 -6.72
N ASP A 17 -10.81 -2.20 -7.76
CA ASP A 17 -11.34 -2.51 -9.09
C ASP A 17 -10.89 -3.91 -9.57
N ALA A 18 -11.85 -4.66 -10.13
CA ALA A 18 -11.64 -6.05 -10.53
C ALA A 18 -10.57 -6.20 -11.61
N GLU A 19 -10.47 -5.25 -12.55
CA GLU A 19 -9.45 -5.26 -13.61
C GLU A 19 -8.05 -5.13 -12.99
N LYS A 20 -7.88 -4.20 -12.05
CA LYS A 20 -6.62 -4.03 -11.31
C LYS A 20 -6.26 -5.30 -10.54
N VAL A 21 -7.22 -5.92 -9.85
CA VAL A 21 -7.00 -7.17 -9.11
C VAL A 21 -6.52 -8.29 -10.05
N GLN A 22 -7.15 -8.45 -11.22
CA GLN A 22 -6.74 -9.46 -12.20
C GLN A 22 -5.33 -9.21 -12.71
N LYS A 23 -4.98 -7.96 -13.04
CA LYS A 23 -3.61 -7.59 -13.46
C LYS A 23 -2.57 -7.94 -12.40
N VAL A 24 -2.82 -7.58 -11.14
CA VAL A 24 -1.90 -7.88 -10.02
C VAL A 24 -1.78 -9.39 -9.82
N LYS A 25 -2.89 -10.14 -9.79
CA LYS A 25 -2.88 -11.60 -9.64
C LYS A 25 -2.14 -12.31 -10.77
N GLY A 26 -2.24 -11.77 -12.00
CA GLY A 26 -1.51 -12.21 -13.18
C GLY A 26 -0.02 -11.84 -13.20
N GLY A 27 0.48 -11.17 -12.15
CA GLY A 27 1.91 -10.84 -11.99
C GLY A 27 2.33 -9.51 -12.59
N GLN A 28 1.39 -8.70 -13.09
CA GLN A 28 1.66 -7.35 -13.57
C GLN A 28 1.81 -6.38 -12.40
N ASP A 29 2.69 -5.38 -12.55
CA ASP A 29 2.79 -4.27 -11.59
C ASP A 29 1.68 -3.25 -11.92
N VAL A 30 0.83 -2.93 -10.94
CA VAL A 30 -0.27 -1.97 -11.09
C VAL A 30 0.05 -0.67 -10.38
N ARG A 31 -0.02 0.44 -11.11
CA ARG A 31 0.16 1.79 -10.55
C ARG A 31 -1.05 2.16 -9.69
N MET A 32 -0.76 2.54 -8.46
CA MET A 32 -1.74 2.95 -7.46
C MET A 32 -1.39 4.35 -6.96
N LYS A 33 -2.43 5.15 -6.71
CA LYS A 33 -2.32 6.41 -5.98
C LYS A 33 -2.54 6.16 -4.50
N MET A 34 -1.73 6.82 -3.66
CA MET A 34 -1.90 6.82 -2.21
C MET A 34 -1.82 8.24 -1.68
N VAL A 35 -2.83 8.61 -0.91
CA VAL A 35 -2.92 9.88 -0.21
C VAL A 35 -2.35 9.68 1.20
N ASP A 36 -1.34 10.46 1.55
CA ASP A 36 -0.90 10.60 2.93
C ASP A 36 -1.87 11.55 3.64
N PHE A 37 -2.78 10.97 4.41
CA PHE A 37 -3.88 11.68 5.05
C PHE A 37 -3.37 12.71 6.06
N ASP A 38 -2.26 12.44 6.74
CA ASP A 38 -1.67 13.34 7.73
C ASP A 38 -1.16 14.64 7.10
N THR A 39 -0.74 14.60 5.83
CA THR A 39 -0.11 15.74 5.15
C THR A 39 -0.90 16.27 3.95
N GLY A 40 -1.99 15.60 3.58
CA GLY A 40 -2.82 15.94 2.41
C GLY A 40 -2.10 15.75 1.06
N THR A 41 -0.97 15.04 1.02
CA THR A 41 -0.19 14.88 -0.22
C THR A 41 -0.51 13.55 -0.92
N GLU A 42 -0.54 13.57 -2.25
CA GLU A 42 -0.76 12.36 -3.07
C GLU A 42 0.55 11.89 -3.70
N HIS A 43 0.80 10.58 -3.65
CA HIS A 43 1.98 9.94 -4.23
C HIS A 43 1.58 8.68 -5.01
N GLU A 44 2.43 8.28 -5.94
CA GLU A 44 2.24 7.05 -6.71
C GLU A 44 3.14 5.93 -6.19
N LEU A 45 2.64 4.71 -6.33
CA LEU A 45 3.39 3.50 -6.03
C LEU A 45 2.93 2.31 -6.88
N LEU A 46 3.69 1.22 -6.89
CA LEU A 46 3.33 -0.01 -7.59
C LEU A 46 2.84 -1.07 -6.61
N LEU A 47 1.61 -1.54 -6.82
CA LEU A 47 1.09 -2.77 -6.22
C LEU A 47 1.49 -3.95 -7.11
N ARG A 48 2.07 -5.00 -6.53
CA ARG A 48 2.50 -6.17 -7.30
C ARG A 48 2.35 -7.47 -6.55
N LYS A 49 2.33 -8.56 -7.32
CA LYS A 49 2.61 -9.92 -6.85
C LYS A 49 4.12 -10.19 -6.85
N VAL A 50 4.58 -10.95 -5.86
CA VAL A 50 5.95 -11.49 -5.83
C VAL A 50 5.99 -12.72 -6.74
N ARG A 51 7.03 -12.87 -7.57
CA ARG A 51 7.12 -13.91 -8.63
C ARG A 51 6.93 -15.36 -8.13
N HIS A 52 7.12 -15.61 -6.84
CA HIS A 52 6.87 -16.90 -6.21
C HIS A 52 5.91 -16.71 -5.02
N GLY A 53 4.70 -17.25 -5.15
CA GLY A 53 3.65 -17.26 -4.12
C GLY A 53 2.58 -16.17 -4.25
N ASP A 54 1.54 -16.28 -3.41
CA ASP A 54 0.46 -15.29 -3.27
C ASP A 54 0.82 -14.20 -2.25
N VAL A 55 2.04 -13.68 -2.39
CA VAL A 55 2.53 -12.56 -1.59
C VAL A 55 2.41 -11.30 -2.43
N TYR A 56 1.71 -10.31 -1.88
CA TYR A 56 1.47 -9.03 -2.54
C TYR A 56 2.02 -7.90 -1.70
N GLY A 57 2.32 -6.78 -2.35
CA GLY A 57 2.92 -5.67 -1.64
C GLY A 57 3.21 -4.46 -2.51
N PHE A 58 3.72 -3.43 -1.85
CA PHE A 58 4.12 -2.19 -2.48
C PHE A 58 5.60 -2.20 -2.84
N LYS A 59 5.87 -1.84 -4.09
CA LYS A 59 7.18 -1.55 -4.67
C LYS A 59 7.16 -0.13 -5.22
N LEU A 60 8.35 0.47 -5.37
CA LEU A 60 8.60 1.73 -6.06
C LEU A 60 7.71 2.88 -5.56
N GLY A 61 8.26 3.82 -4.80
CA GLY A 61 7.49 4.89 -4.18
C GLY A 61 7.20 4.65 -2.70
N TRP A 62 6.97 3.41 -2.26
CA TRP A 62 6.78 3.11 -0.83
C TRP A 62 7.96 3.61 0.02
N LEU A 63 9.19 3.20 -0.33
CA LEU A 63 10.38 3.57 0.44
C LEU A 63 10.61 5.10 0.41
N THR A 64 10.50 5.73 -0.76
CA THR A 64 10.83 7.14 -0.94
C THR A 64 9.74 8.06 -0.38
N HIS A 65 8.49 7.82 -0.75
CA HIS A 65 7.37 8.72 -0.46
C HIS A 65 6.71 8.46 0.90
N PHE A 66 6.88 7.28 1.49
CA PHE A 66 6.25 6.98 2.77
C PHE A 66 7.29 6.74 3.85
N VAL A 67 8.22 5.80 3.67
CA VAL A 67 9.21 5.49 4.71
C VAL A 67 10.20 6.64 4.95
N VAL A 68 10.95 7.05 3.92
CA VAL A 68 11.99 8.07 4.05
C VAL A 68 11.38 9.44 4.32
N ARG A 69 10.41 9.87 3.51
CA ARG A 69 9.78 11.19 3.65
C ARG A 69 9.10 11.37 5.01
N ARG A 70 8.39 10.35 5.52
CA ARG A 70 7.72 10.42 6.84
C ARG A 70 8.61 9.99 8.01
N ARG A 71 9.87 9.67 7.72
CA ARG A 71 10.89 9.21 8.67
C ARG A 71 10.38 8.05 9.52
N LEU A 72 9.73 7.08 8.86
CA LEU A 72 9.17 5.92 9.53
C LEU A 72 10.27 5.08 10.18
N LYS A 73 10.02 4.65 11.41
CA LYS A 73 10.90 3.79 12.19
C LYS A 73 10.28 2.44 12.45
N VAL A 74 11.13 1.44 12.69
CA VAL A 74 10.68 0.13 13.17
C VAL A 74 9.94 0.33 14.50
N GLY A 75 8.77 -0.31 14.65
CA GLY A 75 7.91 -0.20 15.82
C GLY A 75 6.77 0.83 15.69
N GLU A 76 6.77 1.67 14.65
CA GLU A 76 5.66 2.60 14.40
C GLU A 76 4.45 1.88 13.80
N GLY A 77 3.26 2.19 14.32
CA GLY A 77 1.99 1.72 13.78
C GLY A 77 1.53 2.60 12.63
N ILE A 78 1.15 1.99 11.51
CA ILE A 78 0.60 2.68 10.35
C ILE A 78 -0.80 2.16 10.02
N GLY A 79 -1.63 3.04 9.48
CA GLY A 79 -2.96 2.72 8.98
C GLY A 79 -2.95 2.78 7.45
N LEU A 80 -3.57 1.77 6.83
CA LEU A 80 -3.85 1.76 5.40
C LEU A 80 -5.34 1.52 5.19
N PHE A 81 -5.96 2.39 4.40
CA PHE A 81 -7.34 2.25 3.96
C PHE A 81 -7.38 2.29 2.44
N VAL A 82 -8.28 1.52 1.82
CA VAL A 82 -8.51 1.56 0.38
C VAL A 82 -9.94 2.00 0.12
N ASP A 83 -10.08 3.14 -0.54
CA ASP A 83 -11.39 3.65 -0.91
C ASP A 83 -11.84 3.01 -2.22
N GLN A 84 -12.96 2.27 -2.15
CA GLN A 84 -13.57 1.61 -3.30
C GLN A 84 -13.90 2.58 -4.43
N LYS A 85 -14.42 3.77 -4.10
CA LYS A 85 -14.94 4.72 -5.10
C LYS A 85 -13.81 5.33 -5.92
N SER A 86 -12.77 5.81 -5.25
CA SER A 86 -11.62 6.41 -5.93
C SER A 86 -10.55 5.40 -6.34
N SER A 87 -10.62 4.14 -5.86
CA SER A 87 -9.57 3.13 -6.01
C SER A 87 -8.19 3.65 -5.59
N LYS A 88 -8.15 4.46 -4.52
CA LYS A 88 -6.94 5.02 -3.91
C LYS A 88 -6.68 4.41 -2.56
N PHE A 89 -5.41 4.34 -2.20
CA PHE A 89 -5.01 4.09 -0.83
C PHE A 89 -4.96 5.39 -0.03
N TYR A 90 -5.18 5.28 1.26
CA TYR A 90 -4.96 6.32 2.26
C TYR A 90 -3.98 5.77 3.30
N PHE A 91 -3.01 6.59 3.66
CA PHE A 91 -1.96 6.28 4.61
C PHE A 91 -2.02 7.27 5.78
N SER A 92 -1.82 6.78 7.00
CA SER A 92 -1.65 7.60 8.20
C SER A 92 -0.72 6.91 9.19
N ILE A 93 -0.03 7.68 10.02
CA ILE A 93 0.75 7.15 11.14
C ILE A 93 -0.13 7.13 12.38
N LEU A 94 -0.44 5.93 12.87
CA LEU A 94 -1.36 5.72 14.00
C LEU A 94 -0.63 5.80 15.33
N SER A 95 0.61 5.34 15.40
CA SER A 95 1.43 5.41 16.61
C SER A 95 2.91 5.62 16.27
N ARG A 96 3.55 6.46 17.07
CA ARG A 96 5.00 6.67 17.02
C ARG A 96 5.68 5.69 17.97
N ALA A 97 6.85 5.19 17.59
CA ALA A 97 7.66 4.37 18.46
C ALA A 97 8.10 5.24 19.64
N GLU A 98 7.94 4.71 20.85
CA GLU A 98 8.51 5.34 22.05
C GLU A 98 10.04 5.38 21.89
N ARG A 99 10.65 6.45 22.41
CA ARG A 99 12.08 6.70 22.27
C ARG A 99 12.93 5.71 23.04
#